data_AF-A0A933XS02-F1
#
_entry.id   AF-A0A933XS02-F1
#
_cell.length_a   1.000
_cell.length_b   1.000
_cell.length_c   1.000
_cell.angle_alpha   90.00
_cell.angle_beta   90.00
_cell.angle_gamma   90.00
#
_symmetry.space_group_name_H-M   'P 1'
#
loop_
_entity.id
_entity.type
_entity.pdbx_description
1 polymer ?
#
loop_
_entity_poly.entity_id
_entity_poly.type
_entity_poly.pdbx_seq_one_letter_code
_entity_poly.pdbx_strand_id
1 'polypeptide(L)'
;MRESQIQIITFAFAATLLLAGIVLVWTGHAGFAALFAIFIPAFILVLAGILGPSRIKDLLGKRPAPAPGPQGGERHYASELERNLCLIIADDFPPPSLTKDGQSYARAAENRSDEQRSPGDYLILATLAWRSKQFEHALKYVFSGLNLEPGDRRVKAYLRHRLGTILQTMPVEETAVRCYHEAIKLNPQFSWPHNSLGLTFRYHKNFAEADKEFQEAIRLYPENTRPYYNLAVSYFMQKRFPDAEKKFREILQMDPQCYRAHNRLGMIHLEQGRTDKAEEAFREALKIEPGYAKAQKNLLPLLQEKEKKAEEQKQRELEREKAREKEIQREKERAKEKEKEKKK
;
A
#
# COMPACT_ATOMS: atom_id res chain seq x y z
N MET A 1 13.00 33.89 42.85
CA MET A 1 14.27 33.15 42.69
C MET A 1 14.70 33.26 41.23
N ARG A 2 15.98 33.54 40.95
CA ARG A 2 16.51 33.51 39.57
C ARG A 2 16.39 32.08 39.03
N GLU A 3 16.06 31.88 37.75
CA GLU A 3 15.86 30.55 37.13
C GLU A 3 17.03 29.59 37.39
N SER A 4 18.25 30.12 37.46
CA SER A 4 19.45 29.36 37.79
C SER A 4 19.44 28.77 39.20
N GLN A 5 18.82 29.42 40.19
CA GLN A 5 18.71 28.86 41.54
C GLN A 5 17.65 27.77 41.64
N ILE A 6 16.57 27.86 40.86
CA ILE A 6 15.56 26.80 40.78
C ILE A 6 16.19 25.55 40.13
N GLN A 7 17.02 25.72 39.10
CA GLN A 7 17.75 24.63 38.46
C GLN A 7 18.73 23.92 39.42
N ILE A 8 19.52 24.68 40.18
CA ILE A 8 20.48 24.11 41.15
C ILE A 8 19.77 23.33 42.26
N ILE A 9 18.67 23.88 42.80
CA ILE A 9 17.87 23.21 43.83
C ILE A 9 17.24 21.92 43.27
N THR A 10 16.75 21.96 42.03
CA THR A 10 16.14 20.77 41.38
C THR A 10 17.18 19.68 41.12
N PHE A 11 18.39 20.05 40.68
CA PHE A 11 19.49 19.10 40.51
C PHE A 11 19.96 18.48 41.83
N ALA A 12 20.10 19.29 42.88
CA ALA A 12 20.51 18.82 44.21
C ALA A 12 19.47 17.85 44.80
N PHE A 13 18.17 18.15 44.62
CA PHE A 13 17.06 17.29 45.07
C PHE A 13 16.99 15.97 44.30
N ALA A 14 17.23 15.99 42.98
CA ALA A 14 17.27 14.79 42.15
C ALA A 14 18.47 13.88 42.50
N ALA A 15 19.64 14.46 42.75
CA ALA A 15 20.83 13.70 43.13
C ALA A 15 20.67 13.00 44.50
N THR A 16 19.99 13.64 45.45
CA THR A 16 19.69 13.04 46.76
C THR A 16 18.70 11.89 46.66
N LEU A 17 17.67 12.00 45.81
CA LEU A 17 16.71 10.91 45.56
C LEU A 17 17.37 9.71 44.88
N LEU A 18 18.32 9.94 43.97
CA LEU A 18 19.07 8.87 43.31
C LEU A 18 19.95 8.10 44.31
N LEU A 19 20.69 8.83 45.17
CA LEU A 19 21.52 8.22 46.21
C LEU A 19 20.68 7.45 47.23
N ALA A 20 19.54 8.00 47.65
CA ALA A 20 18.60 7.31 48.54
C ALA A 20 18.06 6.01 47.91
N GLY A 21 17.75 6.02 46.60
CA GLY A 21 17.34 4.84 45.85
C GLY A 21 18.43 3.75 45.79
N ILE A 22 19.69 4.14 45.55
CA ILE A 22 20.83 3.21 45.55
C ILE A 22 21.03 2.57 46.92
N VAL A 23 20.94 3.35 48.01
CA VAL A 23 21.04 2.84 49.39
C VAL A 23 19.90 1.88 49.74
N LEU A 24 18.68 2.16 49.29
CA LEU A 24 17.51 1.29 49.53
C LEU A 24 17.59 -0.04 48.76
N VAL A 25 18.15 -0.03 47.54
CA VAL A 25 18.43 -1.26 46.78
C VAL A 25 19.53 -2.08 47.47
N TRP A 26 20.58 -1.42 47.97
CA TRP A 26 21.68 -2.09 48.65
C TRP A 26 21.29 -2.69 50.01
N THR A 27 20.30 -2.11 50.68
CA THR A 27 19.74 -2.62 51.94
C THR A 27 18.61 -3.65 51.76
N GLY A 28 18.39 -4.17 50.54
CA GLY A 28 17.61 -5.38 50.30
C GLY A 28 16.08 -5.22 50.29
N HIS A 29 15.55 -4.01 50.18
CA HIS A 29 14.10 -3.76 50.15
C HIS A 29 13.51 -3.98 48.74
N ALA A 30 13.31 -5.24 48.35
CA ALA A 30 12.92 -5.66 47.00
C ALA A 30 11.55 -5.13 46.50
N GLY A 31 10.66 -4.67 47.38
CA GLY A 31 9.33 -4.16 47.02
C GLY A 31 9.33 -2.87 46.21
N PHE A 32 10.43 -2.09 46.22
CA PHE A 32 10.52 -0.80 45.52
C PHE A 32 11.19 -0.85 44.14
N ALA A 33 11.75 -2.00 43.74
CA ALA A 33 12.44 -2.15 42.45
C ALA A 33 11.50 -1.98 41.24
N ALA A 34 10.21 -2.32 41.39
CA ALA A 34 9.22 -2.19 40.31
C ALA A 34 8.83 -0.73 39.99
N LEU A 35 8.91 0.17 40.97
CA LEU A 35 8.62 1.60 40.76
C LEU A 35 9.78 2.30 40.02
N PHE A 36 11.02 1.82 40.16
CA PHE A 36 12.20 2.41 39.50
C PHE A 36 12.36 2.00 38.02
N ALA A 37 11.83 0.84 37.61
CA ALA A 37 11.89 0.39 36.21
C ALA A 37 11.16 1.32 35.22
N ILE A 38 10.21 2.13 35.71
CA ILE A 38 9.43 3.09 34.91
C ILE A 38 10.13 4.46 34.84
N PHE A 39 10.89 4.83 35.88
CA PHE A 39 11.55 6.14 35.94
C PHE A 39 12.89 6.16 35.21
N ILE A 40 13.63 5.05 35.16
CA ILE A 40 14.96 4.99 34.51
C ILE A 40 14.93 5.36 33.02
N PRO A 41 13.96 4.91 32.18
CA PRO A 41 13.91 5.30 30.77
C PRO A 41 13.60 6.78 30.55
N ALA A 42 12.66 7.33 31.33
CA ALA A 42 12.30 8.75 31.27
C ALA A 42 13.44 9.65 31.78
N PHE A 43 14.18 9.18 32.78
CA PHE A 43 15.33 9.85 33.38
C PHE A 43 16.55 9.85 32.44
N ILE A 44 16.80 8.75 31.71
CA ILE A 44 17.85 8.66 30.67
C ILE A 44 17.57 9.64 29.52
N LEU A 45 16.31 9.80 29.10
CA LEU A 45 15.94 10.75 28.04
C LEU A 45 16.12 12.23 28.44
N VAL A 46 15.97 12.53 29.74
CA VAL A 46 16.20 13.88 30.29
C VAL A 46 17.70 14.13 30.53
N LEU A 47 18.47 13.13 31.00
CA LEU A 47 19.93 13.21 31.18
C LEU A 47 20.71 13.24 29.85
N ALA A 48 20.22 12.57 28.81
CA ALA A 48 20.81 12.62 27.46
C ALA A 48 20.51 13.94 26.70
N GLY A 49 19.78 14.88 27.31
CA GLY A 49 19.53 16.21 26.75
C GLY A 49 18.56 16.26 25.56
N ILE A 50 17.74 15.22 25.34
CA ILE A 50 16.97 15.10 24.10
C ILE A 50 15.63 15.84 24.15
N LEU A 51 14.84 15.82 25.24
CA LEU A 51 13.54 16.52 25.25
C LEU A 51 13.17 17.07 26.64
N GLY A 52 13.04 18.41 26.74
CA GLY A 52 12.41 19.09 27.87
C GLY A 52 10.92 19.41 27.60
N PRO A 53 10.02 19.41 28.61
CA PRO A 53 8.58 19.61 28.41
C PRO A 53 8.20 20.94 27.75
N SER A 54 9.00 21.99 27.95
CA SER A 54 8.82 23.30 27.32
C SER A 54 9.09 23.26 25.80
N ARG A 55 10.01 22.41 25.33
CA ARG A 55 10.36 22.31 23.90
C ARG A 55 9.32 21.57 23.07
N ILE A 56 8.54 20.65 23.64
CA ILE A 56 7.42 19.98 22.93
C ILE A 56 6.32 21.01 22.58
N LYS A 57 6.10 21.99 23.47
CA LYS A 57 5.12 23.07 23.27
C LYS A 57 5.60 24.11 22.24
N ASP A 58 6.90 24.39 22.19
CA ASP A 58 7.50 25.25 21.16
C ASP A 58 7.56 24.56 19.78
N LEU A 59 7.80 23.25 19.71
CA LEU A 59 7.82 22.46 18.46
C LEU A 59 6.44 22.32 17.80
N LEU A 60 5.36 22.27 18.60
CA LEU A 60 3.99 22.20 18.09
C LEU A 60 3.31 23.58 17.95
N GLY A 61 3.94 24.65 18.44
CA GLY A 61 3.30 25.96 18.63
C GLY A 61 4.00 27.16 18.00
N LYS A 62 5.25 27.05 17.53
CA LYS A 62 5.94 28.16 16.85
C LYS A 62 6.34 27.76 15.44
N ARG A 63 5.61 28.27 14.43
CA ARG A 63 6.21 28.44 13.10
C ARG A 63 7.48 29.28 13.28
N PRO A 64 8.67 28.82 12.90
CA PRO A 64 9.82 29.71 12.83
C PRO A 64 9.47 30.83 11.83
N ALA A 65 9.63 32.09 12.25
CA ALA A 65 9.63 33.19 11.30
C ALA A 65 10.74 32.89 10.27
N PRO A 66 10.48 33.09 8.95
CA PRO A 66 11.51 32.84 7.95
C PRO A 66 12.74 33.67 8.29
N ALA A 67 13.89 33.02 8.41
CA ALA A 67 15.15 33.73 8.56
C ALA A 67 15.30 34.71 7.38
N PRO A 68 15.70 35.98 7.61
CA PRO A 68 16.07 36.85 6.50
C PRO A 68 17.25 36.18 5.77
N GLY A 69 17.01 35.77 4.52
CA GLY A 69 18.00 35.05 3.73
C GLY A 69 19.24 35.90 3.46
N PRO A 70 20.45 35.33 3.45
CA PRO A 70 21.63 36.01 2.94
C PRO A 70 21.53 36.21 1.42
N GLN A 71 22.11 37.31 0.93
CA GLN A 71 22.12 37.72 -0.47
C GLN A 71 22.83 36.68 -1.35
N GLY A 72 22.10 36.04 -2.27
CA GLY A 72 22.70 35.11 -3.24
C GLY A 72 21.69 34.16 -3.89
N GLY A 73 20.79 34.70 -4.71
CA GLY A 73 19.86 33.94 -5.55
C GLY A 73 18.39 34.17 -5.19
N GLU A 74 17.62 34.78 -6.09
CA GLU A 74 16.17 34.88 -5.92
C GLU A 74 15.54 33.48 -5.90
N ARG A 75 14.59 33.25 -4.98
CA ARG A 75 13.82 32.01 -4.94
C ARG A 75 13.09 31.84 -6.28
N HIS A 76 13.19 30.66 -6.88
CA HIS A 76 12.50 30.37 -8.13
C HIS A 76 10.98 30.52 -7.95
N TYR A 77 10.40 31.44 -8.71
CA TYR A 77 8.96 31.58 -8.83
C TYR A 77 8.48 30.69 -9.98
N ALA A 78 7.80 29.59 -9.65
CA ALA A 78 7.27 28.67 -10.64
C ALA A 78 6.23 29.37 -11.52
N SER A 79 6.42 29.33 -12.84
CA SER A 79 5.44 29.75 -13.84
C SER A 79 4.15 28.93 -13.74
N GLU A 80 3.07 29.37 -14.38
CA GLU A 80 1.83 28.59 -14.43
C GLU A 80 2.03 27.21 -15.07
N LEU A 81 2.85 27.16 -16.12
CA LEU A 81 3.25 25.91 -16.77
C LEU A 81 3.97 24.99 -15.79
N GLU A 82 4.98 25.48 -15.05
CA GLU A 82 5.72 24.69 -14.06
C GLU A 82 4.82 24.23 -12.90
N ARG A 83 3.86 25.05 -12.46
CA ARG A 83 2.87 24.66 -11.46
C ARG A 83 1.95 23.54 -11.96
N ASN A 84 1.56 23.54 -13.22
CA ASN A 84 0.75 22.46 -13.78
C ASN A 84 1.59 21.20 -14.02
N LEU A 85 2.83 21.35 -14.51
CA LEU A 85 3.77 20.24 -14.68
C LEU A 85 4.10 19.56 -13.35
N CYS A 86 4.29 20.31 -12.25
CA CYS A 86 4.59 19.70 -10.96
C CYS A 86 3.46 18.78 -10.48
N LEU A 87 2.19 19.14 -10.71
CA LEU A 87 1.04 18.32 -10.34
C LEU A 87 0.96 17.05 -11.21
N ILE A 88 1.24 17.16 -12.51
CA ILE A 88 1.30 16.01 -13.42
C ILE A 88 2.43 15.05 -13.00
N ILE A 89 3.61 15.58 -12.67
CA ILE A 89 4.74 14.76 -12.20
C ILE A 89 4.40 14.08 -10.85
N ALA A 90 3.72 14.81 -9.98
CA ALA A 90 3.33 14.38 -8.64
C ALA A 90 2.15 13.38 -8.63
N ASP A 91 1.45 13.22 -9.74
CA ASP A 91 0.32 12.31 -9.87
C ASP A 91 0.74 10.85 -9.66
N ASP A 92 -0.06 10.05 -8.95
CA ASP A 92 0.25 8.66 -8.66
C ASP A 92 -0.09 7.70 -9.82
N PHE A 93 -0.83 8.16 -10.84
CA PHE A 93 -1.08 7.44 -12.09
C PHE A 93 -0.27 8.11 -13.20
N PRO A 94 0.87 7.54 -13.63
CA PRO A 94 1.67 8.20 -14.64
C PRO A 94 0.97 8.10 -16.00
N PRO A 95 0.84 9.19 -16.77
CA PRO A 95 0.77 9.06 -18.22
C PRO A 95 2.07 8.41 -18.73
N PRO A 96 2.07 7.80 -19.93
CA PRO A 96 3.28 7.23 -20.52
C PRO A 96 4.41 8.27 -20.53
N SER A 97 5.62 7.84 -20.12
CA SER A 97 6.88 8.60 -20.01
C SER A 97 6.75 10.12 -19.84
N LEU A 98 7.17 10.65 -18.69
CA LEU A 98 7.36 12.09 -18.44
C LEU A 98 7.78 12.82 -19.73
N THR A 99 6.99 13.80 -20.16
CA THR A 99 7.32 14.61 -21.34
C THR A 99 8.73 15.18 -21.20
N LYS A 100 9.39 15.53 -22.31
CA LYS A 100 10.72 16.15 -22.27
C LYS A 100 10.75 17.35 -21.31
N ASP A 101 9.67 18.12 -21.29
CA ASP A 101 9.50 19.27 -20.38
C ASP A 101 9.40 18.86 -18.91
N GLY A 102 8.64 17.80 -18.60
CA GLY A 102 8.57 17.26 -17.24
C GLY A 102 9.91 16.73 -16.74
N GLN A 103 10.69 16.07 -17.61
CA GLN A 103 12.05 15.62 -17.29
C GLN A 103 13.01 16.80 -17.08
N SER A 104 12.93 17.81 -17.94
CA SER A 104 13.74 19.03 -17.82
C SER A 104 13.44 19.75 -16.51
N TYR A 105 12.17 19.89 -16.16
CA TYR A 105 11.76 20.56 -14.93
C TYR A 105 12.17 19.77 -13.66
N ALA A 106 12.04 18.44 -13.67
CA ALA A 106 12.55 17.61 -12.57
C ALA A 106 14.06 17.77 -12.36
N ARG A 107 14.86 17.76 -13.44
CA ARG A 107 16.31 18.02 -13.37
C ARG A 107 16.63 19.42 -12.87
N ALA A 108 15.87 20.43 -13.30
CA ALA A 108 16.04 21.79 -12.82
C ALA A 108 15.77 21.89 -11.31
N ALA A 109 14.72 21.24 -10.81
CA ALA A 109 14.41 21.18 -9.39
C ALA A 109 15.52 20.50 -8.55
N GLU A 110 16.13 19.43 -9.07
CA GLU A 110 17.29 18.76 -8.45
C GLU A 110 18.51 19.68 -8.36
N ASN A 111 18.80 20.43 -9.42
CA ASN A 111 19.98 21.29 -9.52
C ASN A 111 19.88 22.61 -8.72
N ARG A 112 18.67 23.05 -8.37
CA ARG A 112 18.46 24.25 -7.52
C ARG A 112 18.90 23.98 -6.08
N SER A 113 19.50 24.98 -5.43
CA SER A 113 19.79 24.92 -4.00
C SER A 113 18.49 24.97 -3.16
N ASP A 114 18.58 24.65 -1.86
CA ASP A 114 17.42 24.69 -0.96
C ASP A 114 16.80 26.10 -0.85
N GLU A 115 17.62 27.15 -0.98
CA GLU A 115 17.19 28.54 -0.98
C GLU A 115 16.43 28.91 -2.26
N GLN A 116 16.82 28.31 -3.38
CA GLN A 116 16.25 28.58 -4.69
C GLN A 116 14.97 27.79 -4.97
N ARG A 117 14.77 26.62 -4.33
CA ARG A 117 13.64 25.73 -4.62
C ARG A 117 12.29 26.37 -4.33
N SER A 118 11.34 26.15 -5.24
CA SER A 118 9.93 26.46 -5.05
C SER A 118 9.21 25.33 -4.29
N PRO A 119 7.99 25.57 -3.76
CA PRO A 119 7.18 24.48 -3.21
C PRO A 119 6.85 23.37 -4.23
N GLY A 120 6.73 23.73 -5.52
CA GLY A 120 6.52 22.76 -6.60
C GLY A 120 7.75 21.89 -6.83
N ASP A 121 8.94 22.45 -6.72
CA ASP A 121 10.21 21.73 -6.82
C ASP A 121 10.30 20.68 -5.71
N TYR A 122 9.99 21.09 -4.48
CA TYR A 122 9.95 20.18 -3.34
C TYR A 122 8.89 19.07 -3.48
N LEU A 123 7.73 19.37 -4.07
CA LEU A 123 6.71 18.36 -4.35
C LEU A 123 7.21 17.29 -5.34
N ILE A 124 7.91 17.71 -6.40
CA ILE A 124 8.50 16.80 -7.38
C ILE A 124 9.56 15.93 -6.71
N LEU A 125 10.52 16.55 -6.02
CA LEU A 125 11.61 15.85 -5.34
C LEU A 125 11.08 14.86 -4.30
N ALA A 126 10.07 15.26 -3.52
CA ALA A 126 9.38 14.39 -2.59
C ALA A 126 8.75 13.18 -3.29
N THR A 127 8.09 13.40 -4.42
CA THR A 127 7.45 12.32 -5.19
C THR A 127 8.48 11.36 -5.80
N LEU A 128 9.56 11.88 -6.38
CA LEU A 128 10.63 11.07 -6.95
C LEU A 128 11.35 10.26 -5.86
N ALA A 129 11.68 10.88 -4.72
CA ALA A 129 12.27 10.19 -3.59
C ALA A 129 11.36 9.08 -3.04
N TRP A 130 10.04 9.35 -2.91
CA TRP A 130 9.06 8.34 -2.47
C TRP A 130 8.96 7.16 -3.46
N ARG A 131 8.89 7.43 -4.77
CA ARG A 131 8.87 6.37 -5.80
C ARG A 131 10.14 5.51 -5.75
N SER A 132 11.28 6.12 -5.47
CA SER A 132 12.57 5.47 -5.26
C SER A 132 12.73 4.85 -3.86
N LYS A 133 11.68 4.85 -3.03
CA LYS A 133 11.66 4.33 -1.65
C LYS A 133 12.66 4.99 -0.70
N GLN A 134 13.13 6.19 -1.03
CA GLN A 134 13.98 7.02 -0.16
C GLN A 134 13.09 7.84 0.78
N PHE A 135 12.44 7.17 1.73
CA PHE A 135 11.38 7.79 2.55
C PHE A 135 11.88 8.94 3.43
N GLU A 136 13.12 8.88 3.92
CA GLU A 136 13.73 9.97 4.69
C GLU A 136 13.88 11.25 3.86
N HIS A 137 14.47 11.14 2.67
CA HIS A 137 14.58 12.24 1.71
C HIS A 137 13.21 12.78 1.31
N ALA A 138 12.25 11.87 1.05
CA ALA A 138 10.90 12.24 0.70
C ALA A 138 10.23 13.06 1.80
N LEU A 139 10.35 12.65 3.07
CA LEU A 139 9.84 13.41 4.22
C LEU A 139 10.51 14.78 4.33
N LYS A 140 11.84 14.83 4.22
CA LYS A 140 12.59 16.10 4.24
C LYS A 140 12.02 17.07 3.19
N TYR A 141 11.88 16.63 1.95
CA TYR A 141 11.35 17.46 0.87
C TYR A 141 9.90 17.88 1.10
N VAL A 142 9.04 16.97 1.57
CA VAL A 142 7.63 17.32 1.89
C VAL A 142 7.56 18.40 2.96
N PHE A 143 8.33 18.26 4.05
CA PHE A 143 8.35 19.26 5.12
C PHE A 143 8.91 20.59 4.62
N SER A 144 10.01 20.59 3.86
CA SER A 144 10.56 21.80 3.24
C SER A 144 9.52 22.50 2.36
N GLY A 145 8.83 21.76 1.48
CA GLY A 145 7.79 22.31 0.61
C GLY A 145 6.60 22.89 1.38
N LEU A 146 6.15 22.23 2.45
CA LEU A 146 5.06 22.72 3.30
C LEU A 146 5.46 23.95 4.12
N ASN A 147 6.71 24.01 4.59
CA ASN A 147 7.22 25.10 5.44
C ASN A 147 7.35 26.41 4.67
N LEU A 148 7.45 26.35 3.34
CA LEU A 148 7.37 27.51 2.45
C LEU A 148 5.94 28.07 2.30
N GLU A 149 4.93 27.43 2.91
CA GLU A 149 3.52 27.81 2.86
C GLU A 149 3.02 28.08 1.42
N PRO A 150 2.89 27.02 0.59
CA PRO A 150 2.53 27.17 -0.82
C PRO A 150 1.21 27.95 -0.96
N GLY A 151 1.24 29.02 -1.77
CA GLY A 151 0.04 29.80 -2.10
C GLY A 151 -0.93 29.03 -3.00
N ASP A 152 -0.41 28.15 -3.86
CA ASP A 152 -1.24 27.23 -4.66
C ASP A 152 -1.75 26.09 -3.76
N ARG A 153 -3.07 26.11 -3.52
CA ARG A 153 -3.76 25.10 -2.68
C ARG A 153 -3.61 23.69 -3.24
N ARG A 154 -3.48 23.52 -4.57
CA ARG A 154 -3.30 22.21 -5.21
C ARG A 154 -1.95 21.62 -4.82
N VAL A 155 -0.87 22.41 -4.93
CA VAL A 155 0.48 21.99 -4.51
C VAL A 155 0.49 21.64 -3.02
N LYS A 156 -0.17 22.46 -2.19
CA LYS A 156 -0.30 22.17 -0.75
C LYS A 156 -1.07 20.87 -0.49
N ALA A 157 -2.15 20.60 -1.22
CA ALA A 157 -2.92 19.36 -1.11
C ALA A 157 -2.09 18.14 -1.50
N TYR A 158 -1.34 18.21 -2.61
CA TYR A 158 -0.44 17.14 -3.04
C TYR A 158 0.69 16.89 -2.03
N LEU A 159 1.30 17.92 -1.45
CA LEU A 159 2.30 17.76 -0.39
C LEU A 159 1.71 17.08 0.85
N ARG A 160 0.48 17.42 1.26
CA ARG A 160 -0.21 16.77 2.38
C ARG A 160 -0.57 15.32 2.08
N HIS A 161 -1.05 15.03 0.89
CA HIS A 161 -1.29 13.65 0.45
C HIS A 161 0.00 12.82 0.39
N ARG A 162 1.09 13.40 -0.13
CA ARG A 162 2.40 12.74 -0.16
C ARG A 162 2.92 12.47 1.25
N LEU A 163 2.75 13.43 2.18
CA LEU A 163 3.06 13.23 3.60
C LEU A 163 2.30 12.02 4.15
N GLY A 164 0.97 11.99 3.97
CA GLY A 164 0.14 10.88 4.42
C GLY A 164 0.59 9.54 3.82
N THR A 165 0.92 9.51 2.53
CA THR A 165 1.38 8.30 1.82
C THR A 165 2.72 7.79 2.32
N ILE A 166 3.64 8.69 2.69
CA ILE A 166 4.90 8.28 3.33
C ILE A 166 4.63 7.77 4.76
N LEU A 167 3.81 8.47 5.54
CA LEU A 167 3.49 8.10 6.92
C LEU A 167 2.70 6.78 7.03
N GLN A 168 1.89 6.41 6.03
CA GLN A 168 1.27 5.08 5.95
C GLN A 168 2.29 3.93 5.94
N THR A 169 3.53 4.17 5.50
CA THR A 169 4.59 3.14 5.54
C THR A 169 5.25 3.02 6.92
N MET A 170 4.86 3.87 7.86
CA MET A 170 5.38 3.97 9.23
C MET A 170 4.28 3.59 10.24
N PRO A 171 4.61 3.22 11.49
CA PRO A 171 3.63 2.82 12.51
C PRO A 171 2.82 3.99 13.12
N VAL A 172 2.55 5.07 12.36
CA VAL A 172 1.90 6.31 12.81
C VAL A 172 0.65 6.65 11.99
N GLU A 173 -0.23 5.67 11.83
CA GLU A 173 -1.30 5.70 10.84
C GLU A 173 -2.38 6.79 11.05
N GLU A 174 -2.72 7.12 12.29
CA GLU A 174 -3.66 8.21 12.58
C GLU A 174 -3.19 9.56 11.99
N THR A 175 -1.88 9.77 11.93
CA THR A 175 -1.30 10.98 11.34
C THR A 175 -1.47 10.98 9.83
N ALA A 176 -1.41 9.81 9.18
CA ALA A 176 -1.62 9.69 7.74
C ALA A 176 -3.07 10.02 7.35
N VAL A 177 -4.06 9.49 8.07
CA VAL A 177 -5.49 9.79 7.86
C VAL A 177 -5.77 11.28 7.95
N ARG A 178 -5.21 11.97 8.97
CA ARG A 178 -5.32 13.43 9.11
C ARG A 178 -4.75 14.16 7.89
N CYS A 179 -3.59 13.74 7.40
CA CYS A 179 -2.98 14.35 6.22
C CYS A 179 -3.86 14.21 4.96
N TYR A 180 -4.56 13.09 4.79
CA TYR A 180 -5.49 12.91 3.68
C TYR A 180 -6.73 13.80 3.80
N HIS A 181 -7.34 13.90 4.98
CA HIS A 181 -8.46 14.81 5.19
C HIS A 181 -8.05 16.29 4.96
N GLU A 182 -6.85 16.68 5.39
CA GLU A 182 -6.32 18.02 5.08
C GLU A 182 -6.14 18.22 3.57
N ALA A 183 -5.63 17.22 2.84
CA ALA A 183 -5.49 17.30 1.39
C ALA A 183 -6.85 17.46 0.69
N ILE A 184 -7.88 16.71 1.11
CA ILE A 184 -9.26 16.83 0.59
C ILE A 184 -9.82 18.22 0.88
N LYS A 185 -9.63 18.75 2.10
CA LYS A 185 -10.09 20.09 2.46
C LYS A 185 -9.44 21.18 1.60
N LEU A 186 -8.15 21.01 1.27
CA LEU A 186 -7.40 21.95 0.43
C LEU A 186 -7.80 21.88 -1.04
N ASN A 187 -8.09 20.68 -1.53
CA ASN A 187 -8.55 20.43 -2.89
C ASN A 187 -9.61 19.31 -2.93
N PRO A 188 -10.91 19.67 -2.88
CA PRO A 188 -12.00 18.68 -2.88
C PRO A 188 -12.09 17.83 -4.16
N GLN A 189 -11.47 18.28 -5.27
CA GLN A 189 -11.46 17.54 -6.54
C GLN A 189 -10.26 16.57 -6.64
N PHE A 190 -9.46 16.45 -5.58
CA PHE A 190 -8.28 15.59 -5.56
C PHE A 190 -8.68 14.16 -5.20
N SER A 191 -8.69 13.27 -6.19
CA SER A 191 -9.15 11.88 -6.03
C SER A 191 -8.18 10.99 -5.22
N TRP A 192 -6.89 11.31 -5.22
CA TRP A 192 -5.85 10.46 -4.62
C TRP A 192 -5.97 10.24 -3.10
N PRO A 193 -6.22 11.27 -2.28
CA PRO A 193 -6.52 11.10 -0.86
C PRO A 193 -7.65 10.12 -0.56
N HIS A 194 -8.74 10.15 -1.34
CA HIS A 194 -9.85 9.22 -1.19
C HIS A 194 -9.41 7.77 -1.44
N ASN A 195 -8.64 7.52 -2.50
CA ASN A 195 -8.06 6.20 -2.73
C ASN A 195 -7.13 5.76 -1.58
N SER A 196 -6.29 6.66 -1.06
CA SER A 196 -5.39 6.35 0.05
C SER A 196 -6.12 6.09 1.37
N LEU A 197 -7.17 6.85 1.68
CA LEU A 197 -8.07 6.61 2.82
C LEU A 197 -8.76 5.25 2.69
N GLY A 198 -9.29 4.94 1.51
CA GLY A 198 -9.91 3.66 1.24
C GLY A 198 -8.96 2.48 1.48
N LEU A 199 -7.68 2.62 1.11
CA LEU A 199 -6.65 1.62 1.40
C LEU A 199 -6.41 1.46 2.91
N THR A 200 -6.30 2.56 3.67
CA THR A 200 -6.16 2.54 5.14
C THR A 200 -7.36 1.88 5.81
N PHE A 201 -8.59 2.28 5.46
CA PHE A 201 -9.79 1.71 6.05
C PHE A 201 -9.93 0.22 5.73
N ARG A 202 -9.60 -0.20 4.50
CA ARG A 202 -9.61 -1.62 4.12
C ARG A 202 -8.57 -2.43 4.90
N TYR A 203 -7.39 -1.87 5.17
CA TYR A 203 -6.37 -2.52 5.99
C TYR A 203 -6.89 -2.78 7.43
N HIS A 204 -7.65 -1.84 7.98
CA HIS A 204 -8.34 -1.97 9.27
C HIS A 204 -9.61 -2.82 9.22
N LYS A 205 -9.93 -3.42 8.07
CA LYS A 205 -11.19 -4.14 7.82
C LYS A 205 -12.44 -3.27 8.03
N ASN A 206 -12.29 -1.93 8.02
CA ASN A 206 -13.41 -1.02 7.99
C ASN A 206 -13.92 -0.88 6.54
N PHE A 207 -14.61 -1.91 6.08
CA PHE A 207 -14.93 -2.08 4.66
C PHE A 207 -15.95 -1.08 4.13
N ALA A 208 -16.94 -0.67 4.94
CA ALA A 208 -17.97 0.27 4.47
C ALA A 208 -17.36 1.65 4.15
N GLU A 209 -16.50 2.15 5.03
CA GLU A 209 -15.78 3.40 4.84
C GLU A 209 -14.77 3.27 3.70
N ALA A 210 -14.08 2.13 3.59
CA ALA A 210 -13.19 1.88 2.46
C ALA A 210 -13.93 1.96 1.12
N ASP A 211 -15.09 1.30 1.02
CA ASP A 211 -15.89 1.25 -0.19
C ASP A 211 -16.38 2.66 -0.57
N LYS A 212 -16.83 3.45 0.41
CA LYS A 212 -17.24 4.84 0.21
C LYS A 212 -16.12 5.71 -0.35
N GLU A 213 -14.93 5.63 0.25
CA GLU A 213 -13.77 6.41 -0.20
C GLU A 213 -13.29 6.00 -1.59
N PHE A 214 -13.28 4.70 -1.92
CA PHE A 214 -12.97 4.28 -3.29
C PHE A 214 -14.02 4.75 -4.30
N GLN A 215 -15.31 4.70 -3.96
CA GLN A 215 -16.38 5.21 -4.82
C GLN A 215 -16.24 6.71 -5.07
N GLU A 216 -15.84 7.48 -4.06
CA GLU A 216 -15.59 8.91 -4.22
C GLU A 216 -14.37 9.20 -5.10
N ALA A 217 -13.29 8.43 -4.94
CA ALA A 217 -12.13 8.50 -5.84
C ALA A 217 -12.51 8.22 -7.31
N ILE A 218 -13.38 7.23 -7.54
CA ILE A 218 -13.93 6.91 -8.87
C ILE A 218 -14.80 8.06 -9.40
N ARG A 219 -15.67 8.63 -8.56
CA ARG A 219 -16.55 9.74 -8.95
C ARG A 219 -15.74 10.97 -9.40
N LEU A 220 -14.64 11.24 -8.71
CA LEU A 220 -13.77 12.39 -8.97
C LEU A 220 -12.88 12.18 -10.21
N TYR A 221 -12.44 10.95 -10.48
CA TYR A 221 -11.60 10.63 -11.63
C TYR A 221 -11.93 9.23 -12.21
N PRO A 222 -12.99 9.13 -13.05
CA PRO A 222 -13.53 7.85 -13.51
C PRO A 222 -12.61 7.09 -14.47
N GLU A 223 -11.66 7.77 -15.13
CA GLU A 223 -10.71 7.15 -16.05
C GLU A 223 -9.57 6.41 -15.32
N ASN A 224 -9.41 6.64 -14.01
CA ASN A 224 -8.37 5.98 -13.23
C ASN A 224 -8.82 4.59 -12.77
N THR A 225 -8.22 3.55 -13.35
CA THR A 225 -8.54 2.15 -13.03
C THR A 225 -8.09 1.71 -11.63
N ARG A 226 -7.23 2.47 -10.94
CA ARG A 226 -6.66 2.04 -9.65
C ARG A 226 -7.69 2.00 -8.51
N PRO A 227 -8.53 3.03 -8.28
CA PRO A 227 -9.67 2.95 -7.35
C PRO A 227 -10.64 1.81 -7.66
N TYR A 228 -10.94 1.53 -8.94
CA TYR A 228 -11.78 0.39 -9.34
C TYR A 228 -11.17 -0.93 -8.89
N TYR A 229 -9.86 -1.12 -9.11
CA TYR A 229 -9.15 -2.33 -8.70
C TYR A 229 -9.19 -2.51 -7.17
N ASN A 230 -8.97 -1.42 -6.42
CA ASN A 230 -8.97 -1.45 -4.97
C ASN A 230 -10.36 -1.73 -4.39
N LEU A 231 -11.41 -1.14 -4.97
CA LEU A 231 -12.80 -1.43 -4.62
C LEU A 231 -13.18 -2.88 -4.92
N ALA A 232 -12.79 -3.39 -6.09
CA ALA A 232 -13.04 -4.78 -6.47
C ALA A 232 -12.37 -5.77 -5.50
N VAL A 233 -11.14 -5.47 -5.07
CA VAL A 233 -10.44 -6.24 -4.03
C VAL A 233 -11.14 -6.12 -2.68
N SER A 234 -11.65 -4.94 -2.31
CA SER A 234 -12.47 -4.76 -1.10
C SER A 234 -13.69 -5.67 -1.11
N TYR A 235 -14.46 -5.65 -2.20
CA TYR A 235 -15.63 -6.53 -2.38
C TYR A 235 -15.27 -8.01 -2.34
N PHE A 236 -14.14 -8.40 -2.95
CA PHE A 236 -13.64 -9.77 -2.87
C PHE A 236 -13.36 -10.21 -1.43
N MET A 237 -12.69 -9.37 -0.62
CA MET A 237 -12.42 -9.66 0.79
C MET A 237 -13.70 -9.79 1.63
N GLN A 238 -14.75 -9.06 1.25
CA GLN A 238 -16.09 -9.16 1.84
C GLN A 238 -16.93 -10.34 1.31
N LYS A 239 -16.37 -11.18 0.42
CA LYS A 239 -17.09 -12.25 -0.31
C LYS A 239 -18.27 -11.76 -1.16
N ARG A 240 -18.30 -10.46 -1.51
CA ARG A 240 -19.26 -9.85 -2.42
C ARG A 240 -18.82 -10.07 -3.88
N PHE A 241 -18.80 -11.34 -4.28
CA PHE A 241 -18.24 -11.76 -5.56
C PHE A 241 -18.91 -11.13 -6.79
N PRO A 242 -20.25 -10.96 -6.86
CA PRO A 242 -20.89 -10.28 -8.00
C PRO A 242 -20.44 -8.83 -8.17
N ASP A 243 -20.30 -8.09 -7.07
CA ASP A 243 -19.85 -6.69 -7.08
C ASP A 243 -18.37 -6.60 -7.51
N ALA A 244 -17.54 -7.50 -6.99
CA ALA A 244 -16.13 -7.59 -7.37
C ALA A 244 -15.96 -7.92 -8.86
N GLU A 245 -16.71 -8.91 -9.37
CA GLU A 245 -16.71 -9.31 -10.78
C GLU A 245 -17.11 -8.13 -11.68
N LYS A 246 -18.16 -7.38 -11.31
CA LYS A 246 -18.57 -6.19 -12.05
C LYS A 246 -17.44 -5.16 -12.14
N LYS A 247 -16.78 -4.85 -11.03
CA LYS A 247 -15.69 -3.85 -11.01
C LYS A 247 -14.45 -4.32 -11.78
N PHE A 248 -14.08 -5.60 -11.72
CA PHE A 248 -12.99 -6.12 -12.56
C PHE A 248 -13.33 -6.10 -14.05
N ARG A 249 -14.60 -6.32 -14.44
CA ARG A 249 -15.03 -6.15 -15.83
C ARG A 249 -14.99 -4.71 -16.31
N GLU A 250 -15.38 -3.74 -15.48
CA GLU A 250 -15.25 -2.31 -15.79
C GLU A 250 -13.76 -1.95 -16.04
N ILE A 251 -12.82 -2.50 -15.26
CA ILE A 251 -11.38 -2.34 -15.51
C ILE A 251 -11.00 -2.89 -16.88
N LEU A 252 -11.47 -4.09 -17.25
CA LEU A 252 -11.15 -4.70 -18.55
C LEU A 252 -11.79 -3.99 -19.74
N GLN A 253 -12.87 -3.22 -19.53
CA GLN A 253 -13.44 -2.35 -20.55
C GLN A 253 -12.53 -1.13 -20.82
N MET A 254 -11.92 -0.58 -19.76
CA MET A 254 -11.00 0.57 -19.86
C MET A 254 -9.59 0.17 -20.28
N ASP A 255 -9.10 -0.95 -19.76
CA ASP A 255 -7.78 -1.53 -19.99
C ASP A 255 -7.91 -3.04 -20.25
N PRO A 256 -8.14 -3.45 -21.51
CA PRO A 256 -8.19 -4.87 -21.89
C PRO A 256 -6.88 -5.64 -21.65
N GLN A 257 -5.76 -4.95 -21.42
CA GLN A 257 -4.46 -5.56 -21.15
C GLN A 257 -4.20 -5.75 -19.64
N CYS A 258 -5.20 -5.50 -18.79
CA CYS A 258 -5.05 -5.68 -17.35
C CYS A 258 -5.08 -7.16 -16.94
N TYR A 259 -3.97 -7.88 -17.15
CA TYR A 259 -3.83 -9.29 -16.76
C TYR A 259 -4.13 -9.55 -15.27
N ARG A 260 -3.87 -8.56 -14.40
CA ARG A 260 -4.19 -8.64 -12.97
C ARG A 260 -5.69 -8.75 -12.72
N ALA A 261 -6.53 -8.08 -13.52
CA ALA A 261 -7.98 -8.17 -13.42
C ALA A 261 -8.48 -9.55 -13.89
N HIS A 262 -7.93 -10.09 -14.99
CA HIS A 262 -8.22 -11.47 -15.43
C HIS A 262 -7.92 -12.50 -14.35
N ASN A 263 -6.74 -12.44 -13.72
CA ASN A 263 -6.41 -13.34 -12.61
C ASN A 263 -7.37 -13.20 -11.43
N ARG A 264 -7.83 -11.98 -11.10
CA ARG A 264 -8.81 -11.78 -10.02
C ARG A 264 -10.18 -12.34 -10.37
N LEU A 265 -10.62 -12.21 -11.63
CA LEU A 265 -11.84 -12.88 -12.12
C LEU A 265 -11.72 -14.40 -12.01
N GLY A 266 -10.56 -14.98 -12.36
CA GLY A 266 -10.31 -16.40 -12.18
C GLY A 266 -10.45 -16.85 -10.72
N MET A 267 -9.88 -16.09 -9.78
CA MET A 267 -10.05 -16.35 -8.35
C MET A 267 -11.52 -16.26 -7.91
N ILE A 268 -12.26 -15.25 -8.38
CA ILE A 268 -13.70 -15.12 -8.09
C ILE A 268 -14.48 -16.34 -8.62
N HIS A 269 -14.18 -16.79 -9.84
CA HIS A 269 -14.83 -17.96 -10.43
C HIS A 269 -14.54 -19.24 -9.64
N LEU A 270 -13.32 -19.42 -9.12
CA LEU A 270 -13.01 -20.55 -8.21
C LEU A 270 -13.83 -20.51 -6.92
N GLU A 271 -13.92 -19.35 -6.27
CA GLU A 271 -14.71 -19.19 -5.04
C GLU A 271 -16.21 -19.50 -5.25
N GLN A 272 -16.68 -19.39 -6.49
CA GLN A 272 -18.06 -19.71 -6.88
C GLN A 272 -18.20 -21.11 -7.50
N GLY A 273 -17.15 -21.93 -7.49
CA GLY A 273 -17.17 -23.30 -8.04
C GLY A 273 -17.20 -23.38 -9.58
N ARG A 274 -16.97 -22.26 -10.28
CA ARG A 274 -17.00 -22.17 -11.75
C ARG A 274 -15.61 -22.43 -12.33
N THR A 275 -15.11 -23.66 -12.17
CA THR A 275 -13.71 -24.04 -12.49
C THR A 275 -13.31 -23.80 -13.94
N ASP A 276 -14.18 -24.07 -14.92
CA ASP A 276 -13.87 -23.83 -16.33
C ASP A 276 -13.68 -22.34 -16.66
N LYS A 277 -14.55 -21.48 -16.10
CA LYS A 277 -14.41 -20.01 -16.24
C LYS A 277 -13.18 -19.49 -15.52
N ALA A 278 -12.81 -20.10 -14.40
CA ALA A 278 -11.59 -19.75 -13.71
C ALA A 278 -10.35 -20.05 -14.54
N GLU A 279 -10.28 -21.24 -15.13
CA GLU A 279 -9.21 -21.62 -16.05
C GLU A 279 -9.10 -20.66 -17.23
N GLU A 280 -10.21 -20.36 -17.91
CA GLU A 280 -10.25 -19.40 -19.01
C GLU A 280 -9.67 -18.05 -18.59
N ALA A 281 -10.11 -17.51 -17.46
CA ALA A 281 -9.62 -16.23 -16.95
C ALA A 281 -8.13 -16.25 -16.59
N PHE A 282 -7.61 -17.34 -16.00
CA PHE A 282 -6.17 -17.47 -15.74
C PHE A 282 -5.36 -17.59 -17.03
N ARG A 283 -5.88 -18.29 -18.05
CA ARG A 283 -5.24 -18.40 -19.36
C ARG A 283 -5.19 -17.05 -20.07
N GLU A 284 -6.26 -16.26 -20.04
CA GLU A 284 -6.23 -14.90 -20.61
C GLU A 284 -5.22 -13.99 -19.88
N ALA A 285 -5.10 -14.12 -18.54
CA ALA A 285 -4.05 -13.41 -17.81
C ALA A 285 -2.63 -13.80 -18.30
N LEU A 286 -2.39 -15.09 -18.53
CA LEU A 286 -1.08 -15.60 -19.00
C LEU A 286 -0.84 -15.37 -20.50
N LYS A 287 -1.88 -15.20 -21.30
CA LYS A 287 -1.77 -14.79 -22.70
C LYS A 287 -1.25 -13.37 -22.82
N ILE A 288 -1.71 -12.48 -21.93
CA ILE A 288 -1.26 -11.08 -21.87
C ILE A 288 0.12 -10.98 -21.21
N GLU A 289 0.32 -11.65 -20.07
CA GLU A 289 1.60 -11.66 -19.32
C GLU A 289 2.01 -13.11 -19.01
N PRO A 290 2.77 -13.77 -19.91
CA PRO A 290 3.19 -15.17 -19.74
C PRO A 290 3.99 -15.42 -18.46
N GLY A 291 4.72 -14.42 -17.98
CA GLY A 291 5.53 -14.49 -16.76
C GLY A 291 4.74 -14.30 -15.45
N TYR A 292 3.41 -14.16 -15.50
CA TYR A 292 2.64 -13.83 -14.30
C TYR A 292 2.48 -15.02 -13.33
N ALA A 293 3.45 -15.16 -12.43
CA ALA A 293 3.54 -16.27 -11.47
C ALA A 293 2.25 -16.55 -10.65
N LYS A 294 1.46 -15.52 -10.34
CA LYS A 294 0.20 -15.71 -9.59
C LYS A 294 -0.86 -16.46 -10.41
N ALA A 295 -1.01 -16.14 -11.70
CA ALA A 295 -1.93 -16.86 -12.58
C ALA A 295 -1.43 -18.28 -12.85
N GLN A 296 -0.13 -18.49 -13.05
CA GLN A 296 0.46 -19.82 -13.18
C GLN A 296 0.15 -20.70 -11.96
N LYS A 297 0.39 -20.17 -10.75
CA LYS A 297 0.11 -20.87 -9.48
C LYS A 297 -1.38 -21.21 -9.32
N ASN A 298 -2.28 -20.32 -9.74
CA ASN A 298 -3.71 -20.54 -9.63
C ASN A 298 -4.25 -21.53 -10.69
N LEU A 299 -3.64 -21.56 -11.87
CA LEU A 299 -4.03 -22.45 -12.97
C LEU A 299 -3.56 -23.90 -12.74
N LEU A 300 -2.37 -24.08 -12.16
CA LEU A 300 -1.73 -25.40 -12.02
C LEU A 300 -2.62 -26.47 -11.38
N PRO A 301 -3.31 -26.24 -10.25
CA PRO A 301 -4.18 -27.26 -9.65
C PRO A 301 -5.33 -27.69 -10.57
N LEU A 302 -5.85 -26.77 -11.39
CA LEU A 302 -6.93 -27.07 -12.33
C LEU A 302 -6.46 -28.00 -13.45
N LEU A 303 -5.23 -27.81 -13.93
CA LEU A 303 -4.64 -28.68 -14.95
C LEU A 303 -4.36 -30.07 -14.40
N GLN A 304 -3.81 -30.15 -13.19
CA GLN A 304 -3.54 -31.42 -12.51
C GLN A 304 -4.84 -32.22 -12.28
N GLU A 305 -5.92 -31.54 -11.90
CA GLU A 305 -7.22 -32.20 -11.74
C GLU A 305 -7.78 -32.70 -13.08
N LYS A 306 -7.63 -31.93 -14.16
CA LYS A 306 -8.05 -32.36 -15.51
C LYS A 306 -7.24 -33.56 -16.01
N GLU A 307 -5.93 -33.55 -15.82
CA GLU A 307 -5.05 -34.67 -16.17
C GLU A 307 -5.42 -35.93 -15.40
N LYS A 308 -5.62 -35.82 -14.08
CA LYS A 308 -6.05 -36.95 -13.25
C LYS A 308 -7.39 -37.53 -13.71
N LYS A 309 -8.38 -36.69 -14.01
CA LYS A 309 -9.70 -37.14 -14.51
C LYS A 309 -9.57 -37.84 -15.87
N ALA A 310 -8.71 -37.32 -16.76
CA ALA A 310 -8.45 -37.94 -18.05
C ALA A 310 -7.82 -39.33 -17.90
N GLU A 311 -6.85 -39.48 -16.99
CA GLU A 311 -6.21 -40.77 -16.72
C GLU A 311 -7.19 -41.78 -16.07
N GLU A 312 -7.99 -41.33 -15.11
CA GLU A 312 -9.06 -42.17 -14.52
C GLU A 312 -10.08 -42.64 -15.56
N GLN A 313 -10.46 -41.76 -16.50
CA GLN A 313 -11.37 -42.13 -17.59
C GLN A 313 -10.74 -43.17 -18.52
N LYS A 314 -9.49 -42.95 -18.93
CA LYS A 314 -8.75 -43.89 -19.79
C LYS A 314 -8.60 -45.26 -19.13
N GLN A 315 -8.32 -45.31 -17.83
CA GLN A 315 -8.24 -46.55 -17.08
C GLN A 315 -9.59 -47.28 -17.04
N ARG A 316 -10.70 -46.55 -16.83
CA ARG A 316 -12.05 -47.13 -16.86
C ARG A 316 -12.41 -47.68 -18.24
N GLU A 317 -12.01 -47.00 -19.31
CA GLU A 317 -12.23 -47.48 -20.69
C GLU A 317 -11.44 -48.76 -20.96
N LEU A 318 -10.17 -48.82 -20.54
CA LEU A 318 -9.34 -50.01 -20.65
C LEU A 318 -9.90 -51.20 -19.85
N GLU A 319 -10.42 -50.97 -18.65
CA GLU A 319 -11.07 -52.01 -17.85
C GLU A 319 -12.36 -52.53 -18.48
N ARG A 320 -13.16 -51.63 -19.09
CA ARG A 320 -14.36 -52.01 -19.84
C ARG A 320 -14.02 -52.85 -21.06
N GLU A 321 -12.96 -52.51 -21.79
CA GLU A 321 -12.49 -53.27 -22.94
C GLU A 321 -12.03 -54.68 -22.52
N LYS A 322 -11.17 -54.78 -21.50
CA LYS A 322 -10.74 -56.07 -20.93
C LYS A 322 -11.91 -56.93 -20.44
N ALA A 323 -12.95 -56.32 -19.86
CA ALA A 323 -14.14 -57.03 -19.43
C ALA A 323 -14.93 -57.59 -20.63
N ARG A 324 -15.09 -56.81 -21.71
CA ARG A 324 -15.72 -57.24 -22.97
C ARG A 324 -14.94 -58.37 -23.63
N GLU A 325 -13.62 -58.29 -23.70
CA GLU A 325 -12.79 -59.35 -24.26
C GLU A 325 -12.94 -60.67 -23.49
N LYS A 326 -12.95 -60.60 -22.16
CA LYS A 326 -13.20 -61.78 -21.30
C LYS A 326 -14.58 -62.38 -21.52
N GLU A 327 -15.60 -61.56 -21.73
CA GLU A 327 -16.96 -62.03 -22.00
C GLU A 327 -17.05 -62.72 -23.38
N ILE A 328 -16.51 -62.09 -24.43
CA ILE A 328 -16.43 -62.69 -25.78
C ILE A 328 -15.69 -64.03 -25.73
N GLN A 329 -14.60 -64.12 -24.96
CA GLN A 329 -13.84 -65.36 -24.81
C GLN A 329 -14.69 -66.46 -24.14
N ARG A 330 -15.41 -66.12 -23.06
CA ARG A 330 -16.34 -67.05 -22.38
C ARG A 330 -17.46 -67.52 -23.29
N GLU A 331 -18.02 -66.65 -24.12
CA GLU A 331 -19.05 -67.02 -25.09
C GLU A 331 -18.51 -67.97 -26.16
N LYS A 332 -17.30 -67.70 -26.68
CA LYS A 332 -16.62 -68.61 -27.62
C LYS A 332 -16.37 -69.98 -27.00
N GLU A 333 -15.98 -70.04 -25.73
CA GLU A 333 -15.78 -71.30 -24.99
C GLU A 333 -17.09 -72.06 -24.81
N ARG A 334 -18.17 -71.40 -24.36
CA ARG A 334 -19.51 -71.99 -24.24
C ARG A 334 -20.05 -72.51 -25.58
N ALA A 335 -19.82 -71.79 -26.66
CA ALA A 335 -20.23 -72.23 -28.00
C ALA A 335 -19.49 -73.51 -28.43
N LYS A 336 -18.18 -73.59 -28.18
CA LYS A 336 -17.37 -74.79 -28.46
C LYS A 336 -17.82 -76.00 -27.63
N GLU A 337 -18.19 -75.81 -26.37
CA GLU A 337 -18.73 -76.89 -25.53
C GLU A 337 -20.06 -77.42 -26.07
N LYS A 338 -20.99 -76.53 -26.43
CA LYS A 338 -22.28 -76.91 -27.04
C LYS A 338 -22.11 -77.67 -28.36
N GLU A 339 -21.13 -77.30 -29.19
CA GLU A 339 -20.82 -78.06 -30.41
C GLU A 339 -20.27 -79.47 -30.11
N LYS A 340 -19.44 -79.62 -29.07
CA LYS A 340 -18.94 -80.93 -28.66
C LYS A 340 -20.05 -81.83 -28.14
N GLU A 341 -21.00 -81.28 -27.39
CA GLU A 341 -22.17 -82.01 -26.90
C GLU A 341 -23.08 -82.47 -28.03
N LYS A 342 -23.31 -81.65 -29.07
CA LYS A 342 -24.12 -82.05 -30.24
C LYS A 342 -23.48 -83.13 -31.14
N LYS A 343 -22.17 -83.36 -30.99
CA LYS A 343 -21.40 -84.35 -31.77
C LYS A 343 -21.24 -85.69 -31.05
N LYS A 344 -21.64 -85.78 -29.78
CA LYS A 344 -21.79 -87.02 -29.03
C LYS A 344 -23.25 -87.47 -29.07
#